data_AF-G5R185-F1
#
_entry.id   AF-G5R185-F1
#
_cell.length_a   1.000
_cell.length_b   1.000
_cell.length_c   1.000
_cell.angle_alpha   90.00
_cell.angle_beta   90.00
_cell.angle_gamma   90.00
#
_symmetry.space_group_name_H-M   'P 1'
#
loop_
_entity.id
_entity.type
_entity.pdbx_description
1 polymer ?
#
loop_
_entity_poly.entity_id
_entity_poly.type
_entity_poly.pdbx_seq_one_letter_code
_entity_poly.pdbx_strand_id
1 'polypeptide(L)' 'KRYPLSLIASQDNGESWLPLLDLESDRGEYSYPAIISEGGVVHITYTWNRKNIVYCRLQTV' A
#
# COMPACT_ATOMS: atom_id res chain seq x y z
N LYS A 1 10.39 -13.76 4.72
CA LYS A 1 10.20 -12.86 3.56
C LYS A 1 8.95 -12.02 3.81
N ARG A 2 8.86 -10.81 3.24
CA ARG A 2 7.79 -9.84 3.54
C ARG A 2 6.87 -9.72 2.33
N TYR A 3 5.82 -10.54 2.30
CA TYR A 3 4.78 -10.59 1.26
C TYR A 3 3.51 -11.23 1.87
N PRO A 4 2.30 -10.91 1.36
CA PRO A 4 2.01 -9.86 0.37
C PRO A 4 2.18 -8.44 0.96
N LEU A 5 2.13 -7.42 0.10
CA LEU A 5 1.94 -6.03 0.53
C LEU A 5 0.49 -5.62 0.23
N SER A 6 -0.34 -5.56 1.26
CA SER A 6 -1.78 -5.29 1.14
C SER A 6 -2.12 -3.87 1.54
N LEU A 7 -3.06 -3.25 0.81
CA LEU A 7 -3.71 -2.00 1.17
C LEU A 7 -5.10 -2.30 1.76
N ILE A 8 -5.32 -1.80 2.96
CA ILE A 8 -6.58 -1.95 3.70
C ILE A 8 -7.09 -0.56 4.12
N ALA A 9 -8.39 -0.40 4.26
CA ALA A 9 -8.99 0.87 4.68
C ALA A 9 -10.07 0.68 5.74
N SER A 10 -10.22 1.69 6.57
CA SER A 10 -11.29 1.80 7.55
C SER A 10 -12.27 2.89 7.12
N GLN A 11 -13.55 2.67 7.39
CA GLN A 11 -14.63 3.64 7.21
C GLN A 11 -15.21 4.13 8.55
N ASP A 12 -14.69 3.61 9.66
CA ASP A 12 -15.19 3.79 11.02
C ASP A 12 -14.07 4.26 11.96
N ASN A 13 -13.20 5.13 11.44
CA ASN A 13 -12.11 5.75 12.20
C ASN A 13 -11.15 4.75 12.89
N GLY A 14 -10.93 3.61 12.25
CA GLY A 14 -9.96 2.59 12.65
C GLY A 14 -10.52 1.46 13.51
N GLU A 15 -11.83 1.41 13.77
CA GLU A 15 -12.47 0.32 14.52
C GLU A 15 -12.46 -1.00 13.74
N SER A 16 -12.74 -0.96 12.45
CA SER A 16 -12.66 -2.09 11.53
C SER A 16 -11.93 -1.75 10.24
N TRP A 17 -11.37 -2.78 9.61
CA TRP A 17 -10.53 -2.65 8.43
C TRP A 17 -10.96 -3.65 7.36
N LEU A 18 -11.16 -3.15 6.14
CA LEU A 18 -11.55 -3.94 4.99
C LEU A 18 -10.38 -4.03 3.99
N PRO A 19 -10.13 -5.21 3.41
CA PRO A 19 -9.13 -5.35 2.36
C PRO A 19 -9.58 -4.62 1.10
N LEU A 20 -8.71 -3.78 0.54
CA LEU A 20 -8.97 -3.11 -0.73
C LEU A 20 -8.31 -3.85 -1.89
N LEU A 21 -6.99 -4.04 -1.81
CA LEU A 21 -6.19 -4.73 -2.84
C LEU A 21 -4.81 -5.13 -2.31
N ASP A 22 -4.22 -6.14 -2.93
CA ASP A 22 -2.79 -6.42 -2.79
C ASP A 22 -2.02 -5.58 -3.81
N LEU A 23 -1.12 -4.71 -3.34
CA LEU A 23 -0.19 -3.99 -4.20
C LEU A 23 0.83 -4.95 -4.82
N GLU A 24 1.17 -6.00 -4.06
CA GLU A 24 2.05 -7.09 -4.49
C GLU A 24 1.56 -8.41 -3.86
N SER A 25 1.13 -9.36 -4.68
CA SER A 25 0.64 -10.69 -4.24
C SER A 25 1.70 -11.79 -4.29
N ASP A 26 2.70 -11.63 -5.16
CA ASP A 26 3.72 -12.65 -5.40
C ASP A 26 4.78 -12.71 -4.28
N ARG A 27 5.46 -13.86 -4.17
CA ARG A 27 6.53 -14.04 -3.19
C ARG A 27 7.66 -13.05 -3.41
N GLY A 28 7.91 -12.16 -2.45
CA GLY A 28 9.01 -11.20 -2.50
C GLY A 28 9.42 -10.66 -1.13
N GLU A 29 10.18 -9.56 -1.14
CA GLU A 29 10.44 -8.73 0.03
C GLU A 29 10.01 -7.30 -0.26
N TYR A 30 8.80 -6.96 0.16
CA TYR A 30 8.23 -5.62 0.05
C TYR A 30 8.22 -4.99 1.43
N SER A 31 8.80 -3.81 1.59
CA SER A 31 9.10 -3.26 2.91
C SER A 31 8.98 -1.75 2.97
N TYR A 32 8.78 -1.26 4.19
CA TYR A 32 8.82 0.17 4.51
C TYR A 32 7.86 1.00 3.65
N PRO A 33 6.56 0.66 3.64
CA PRO A 33 5.59 1.47 2.93
C PRO A 33 5.50 2.86 3.55
N ALA A 34 5.35 3.88 2.71
CA ALA A 34 4.95 5.23 3.09
C ALA A 34 3.70 5.62 2.28
N ILE A 35 2.79 6.37 2.91
CA ILE A 35 1.52 6.78 2.32
C ILE A 35 1.24 8.26 2.60
N ILE A 36 0.80 9.00 1.58
CA ILE A 36 0.35 10.39 1.68
C ILE A 36 -0.94 10.52 0.86
N SER A 37 -1.89 11.32 1.35
CA SER A 37 -3.11 11.68 0.62
C SER A 37 -3.05 13.16 0.22
N GLU A 38 -3.24 13.45 -1.07
CA GLU A 38 -3.26 14.81 -1.61
C GLU A 38 -4.17 14.88 -2.84
N GLY A 39 -5.05 15.87 -2.91
CA GLY A 39 -5.85 16.15 -4.12
C GLY A 39 -6.73 15.01 -4.61
N GLY A 40 -7.29 14.19 -3.70
CA GLY A 40 -8.09 13.02 -4.05
C GLY A 40 -7.25 11.85 -4.61
N VAL A 41 -5.97 11.82 -4.27
CA VAL A 41 -5.03 10.79 -4.68
C VAL A 41 -4.29 10.27 -3.45
N VAL A 42 -4.19 8.95 -3.35
CA VAL A 42 -3.33 8.29 -2.39
C VAL A 42 -2.03 7.91 -3.10
N HIS A 43 -0.93 8.47 -2.61
CA HIS A 43 0.43 8.25 -3.07
C HIS A 43 1.11 7.26 -2.14
N ILE A 44 1.63 6.15 -2.68
CA ILE A 44 2.26 5.09 -1.90
C ILE A 44 3.65 4.83 -2.47
N THR A 45 4.65 4.68 -1.59
CA THR A 45 5.98 4.19 -1.96
C THR A 45 6.39 3.03 -1.07
N TYR A 46 7.22 2.13 -1.58
CA TYR A 46 7.80 1.04 -0.78
C TYR A 46 9.08 0.49 -1.42
N THR A 47 9.89 -0.19 -0.62
CA THR A 47 11.08 -0.89 -1.10
C THR A 47 10.72 -2.26 -1.66
N TRP A 48 11.10 -2.54 -2.91
CA TRP A 48 10.91 -3.82 -3.60
C TRP A 48 12.23 -4.59 -3.66
N ASN A 49 12.26 -5.76 -3.02
CA ASN A 49 13.41 -6.68 -2.90
C ASN A 49 14.73 -6.01 -2.51
N ARG A 50 14.68 -4.89 -1.77
CA ARG A 50 15.82 -4.03 -1.41
C ARG A 50 16.66 -3.54 -2.59
N LYS A 51 16.06 -3.50 -3.78
CA LYS A 51 16.72 -3.10 -5.02
C LYS A 51 16.11 -1.84 -5.61
N ASN A 52 14.79 -1.71 -5.53
CA ASN A 52 14.05 -0.60 -6.12
C ASN A 52 13.14 0.06 -5.08
N ILE A 53 12.80 1.31 -5.33
CA ILE A 53 11.64 1.95 -4.72
C ILE A 53 10.52 1.94 -5.75
N VAL A 54 9.38 1.38 -5.39
CA VAL A 54 8.17 1.41 -6.20
C VAL A 54 7.31 2.58 -5.76
N TYR A 55 6.67 3.23 -6.72
CA TYR A 55 5.66 4.25 -6.50
C TYR A 55 4.33 3.80 -7.09
N CYS A 56 3.26 3.88 -6.30
CA CYS A 56 1.88 3.60 -6.71
C CYS A 56 1.03 4.85 -6.51
N ARG A 57 0.15 5.12 -7.47
CA ARG A 57 -0.81 6.23 -7.45
C ARG A 57 -2.22 5.66 -7.54
N LEU A 58 -3.06 5.92 -6.55
CA LEU A 58 -4.45 5.47 -6.51
C LEU A 58 -5.39 6.67 -6.44
N GLN A 59 -6.37 6.74 -7.34
CA GLN A 59 -7.39 7.78 -7.31
C GLN A 59 -8.46 7.41 -6.28
N THR A 60 -8.75 8.30 -5.34
CA THR A 60 -9.91 8.13 -4.44
C THR A 60 -11.15 8.63 -5.16
N VAL A 61 -12.20 7.81 -5.17
CA VAL A 61 -13.53 8.16 -5.67
C VAL A 61 -14.34 8.94 -4.64
#